data_AF-A0A0X3PJH0-F1
#
_entry.id   AF-A0A0X3PJH0-F1
#
_cell.length_a   1.000
_cell.length_b   1.000
_cell.length_c   1.000
_cell.angle_alpha   90.00
_cell.angle_beta   90.00
_cell.angle_gamma   90.00
#
_symmetry.space_group_name_H-M   'P 1'
#
loop_
_entity.id
_entity.type
_entity.pdbx_description
1 polymer ?
#
loop_
_entity_poly.entity_id
_entity_poly.type
_entity_poly.pdbx_seq_one_letter_code
_entity_poly.pdbx_strand_id
1 'polypeptide(L)'
;EGQSVNRRFLVMRRNQSDLRNVTHVTPVPGSLVAEKFHEFLYSQKFKSFDELEESIKRFSRETGYHFKPKNSHKFVAENPYAEKFVFYSRKYICILAPTSKRLGCDAFFNIIHHKEGVFVVTSFKAEHNHGPFSVEPPRVEPSNLDHQLTEFRSLSSSSPTTQNQTEILCVLFKRIMNDGIFDSYTDLLAKVKEYEQVNKNIKSFLLKGFEHKV
;
A
#
# COMPACT_ATOMS: atom_id res chain seq x y z
N GLU A 1 -4.62 41.65 -29.03
CA GLU A 1 -3.73 40.63 -29.61
C GLU A 1 -2.88 40.03 -28.50
N GLY A 2 -3.17 38.80 -28.11
CA GLY A 2 -2.58 38.15 -26.95
C GLY A 2 -1.28 37.44 -27.29
N GLN A 3 -0.22 37.79 -26.56
CA GLN A 3 1.11 37.16 -26.62
C GLN A 3 1.02 35.64 -26.36
N SER A 4 1.24 34.84 -27.40
CA SER A 4 1.50 33.41 -27.28
C SER A 4 2.96 33.21 -26.86
N VAL A 5 3.19 33.09 -25.55
CA VAL A 5 4.51 32.79 -25.01
C VAL A 5 4.75 31.29 -25.10
N ASN A 6 5.50 30.92 -26.13
CA ASN A 6 6.18 29.66 -26.34
C ASN A 6 6.97 29.25 -25.07
N ARG A 7 6.45 28.31 -24.26
CA ARG A 7 7.22 27.66 -23.19
C ARG A 7 7.64 26.26 -23.62
N ARG A 8 8.87 26.21 -24.15
CA ARG A 8 9.74 25.03 -24.27
C ARG A 8 9.48 24.03 -23.14
N PHE A 9 9.02 22.83 -23.50
CA PHE A 9 9.13 21.67 -22.62
C PHE A 9 10.61 21.33 -22.47
N LEU A 10 11.17 21.76 -21.34
CA LEU A 10 12.53 21.38 -20.94
C LEU A 10 12.47 19.90 -20.53
N VAL A 11 12.67 19.03 -21.51
CA VAL A 11 12.98 17.61 -21.27
C VAL A 11 14.31 17.61 -20.52
N MET A 12 14.24 17.58 -19.19
CA MET A 12 15.39 17.35 -18.33
C MET A 12 15.90 15.94 -18.62
N ARG A 13 16.80 15.83 -19.61
CA ARG A 13 17.80 14.75 -19.67
C ARG A 13 18.60 14.87 -18.38
N ARG A 14 18.21 14.14 -17.33
CA ARG A 14 19.09 13.96 -16.17
C ARG A 14 20.25 13.09 -16.63
N ASN A 15 21.42 13.70 -16.62
CA ASN A 15 22.69 13.12 -16.98
C ASN A 15 22.95 11.83 -16.18
N GLN A 16 23.40 10.82 -16.90
CA GLN A 16 23.71 9.46 -16.43
C GLN A 16 25.01 9.41 -15.59
N SER A 17 25.63 10.56 -15.29
CA SER A 17 26.96 10.69 -14.68
C SER A 17 26.98 10.91 -13.16
N ASP A 18 25.84 11.11 -12.49
CA ASP A 18 25.79 11.28 -11.03
C ASP A 18 25.77 9.96 -10.23
N LEU A 19 26.11 8.83 -10.87
CA LEU A 19 26.21 7.51 -10.24
C LEU A 19 27.44 7.32 -9.33
N ARG A 20 28.19 8.38 -9.01
CA ARG A 20 29.39 8.30 -8.17
C ARG A 20 29.18 9.02 -6.85
N ASN A 21 28.37 8.41 -5.99
CA ASN A 21 28.52 8.36 -4.53
C ASN A 21 27.26 7.70 -3.96
N VAL A 22 27.06 6.43 -4.32
CA VAL A 22 26.14 5.56 -3.60
C VAL A 22 26.88 5.14 -2.34
N THR A 23 26.46 5.64 -1.18
CA THR A 23 26.84 5.05 0.11
C THR A 23 26.32 3.63 0.13
N HIS A 24 27.14 2.70 -0.33
CA HIS A 24 26.99 1.28 -0.06
C HIS A 24 27.16 1.09 1.44
N VAL A 25 26.04 1.05 2.16
CA VAL A 25 26.05 0.43 3.48
C VAL A 25 26.00 -1.06 3.22
N THR A 26 27.16 -1.71 3.29
CA THR A 26 27.27 -3.17 3.26
C THR A 26 26.45 -3.73 4.42
N PRO A 27 25.54 -4.69 4.19
CA PRO A 27 24.78 -5.31 5.26
C PRO A 27 25.71 -5.98 6.26
N VAL A 28 25.36 -5.96 7.54
CA VAL A 28 26.06 -6.73 8.58
C VAL A 28 25.89 -8.23 8.23
N PRO A 29 26.98 -8.99 8.02
CA PRO A 29 26.89 -10.42 7.73
C PRO A 29 26.17 -11.16 8.86
N GLY A 30 25.16 -11.99 8.54
CA GLY A 30 24.49 -12.90 9.48
C GLY A 30 23.07 -12.51 9.93
N SER A 31 22.48 -11.44 9.39
CA SER A 31 21.04 -11.18 9.59
C SER A 31 20.22 -11.86 8.50
N LEU A 32 19.34 -12.79 8.89
CA LEU A 32 18.38 -13.47 8.01
C LEU A 32 17.65 -12.47 7.08
N VAL A 33 17.30 -11.29 7.61
CA VAL A 33 16.60 -10.25 6.84
C VAL A 33 17.46 -9.71 5.70
N ALA A 34 18.73 -9.42 5.98
CA ALA A 34 19.66 -8.90 4.98
C ALA A 34 19.96 -9.94 3.90
N GLU A 35 20.13 -11.21 4.29
CA GLU A 35 20.35 -12.33 3.38
C GLU A 35 19.15 -12.54 2.46
N LYS A 36 17.93 -12.59 3.03
CA LYS A 36 16.70 -12.74 2.24
C LYS A 36 16.39 -11.53 1.38
N PHE A 37 16.72 -10.32 1.83
CA PHE A 37 16.59 -9.12 1.00
C PHE A 37 17.54 -9.20 -0.21
N HIS A 38 18.78 -9.64 0.00
CA HIS A 38 19.74 -9.84 -1.07
C HIS A 38 19.27 -10.91 -2.07
N GLU A 39 18.85 -12.06 -1.55
CA GLU A 39 18.37 -13.21 -2.33
C GLU A 39 17.15 -12.86 -3.19
N PHE A 40 16.11 -12.27 -2.61
CA PHE A 40 14.84 -12.06 -3.30
C PHE A 40 14.70 -10.72 -4.01
N LEU A 41 15.40 -9.68 -3.57
CA LEU A 41 15.17 -8.32 -4.08
C LEU A 41 16.39 -7.74 -4.76
N TYR A 42 17.53 -7.67 -4.07
CA TYR A 42 18.67 -6.90 -4.59
C TYR A 42 19.40 -7.59 -5.75
N SER A 43 19.62 -8.91 -5.67
CA SER A 43 20.33 -9.66 -6.71
C SER A 43 19.48 -9.99 -7.94
N GLN A 44 18.18 -9.67 -7.90
CA GLN A 44 17.21 -10.07 -8.91
C GLN A 44 17.04 -9.02 -10.02
N LYS A 45 16.65 -9.50 -11.20
CA LYS A 45 16.18 -8.69 -12.33
C LYS A 45 14.77 -9.13 -12.69
N PHE A 46 13.77 -8.30 -12.39
CA PHE A 46 12.36 -8.65 -12.62
C PHE A 46 11.90 -8.22 -14.00
N LYS A 47 11.31 -9.13 -14.78
CA LYS A 47 10.88 -8.88 -16.17
C LYS A 47 9.47 -8.32 -16.27
N SER A 48 8.76 -8.16 -15.15
CA SER A 48 7.44 -7.55 -15.07
C SER A 48 7.20 -6.93 -13.69
N PHE A 49 6.11 -6.16 -13.56
CA PHE A 49 5.65 -5.71 -12.26
C PHE A 49 5.18 -6.88 -11.37
N ASP A 50 4.52 -7.88 -11.95
CA ASP A 50 4.02 -9.04 -11.20
C ASP A 50 5.14 -9.87 -10.57
N GLU A 51 6.24 -10.12 -11.32
CA GLU A 51 7.40 -10.85 -10.79
C GLU A 51 8.05 -10.12 -9.60
N LEU A 52 8.13 -8.79 -9.67
CA LEU A 52 8.61 -7.98 -8.55
C LEU A 52 7.68 -8.10 -7.35
N GLU A 53 6.37 -8.01 -7.57
CA GLU A 53 5.38 -8.05 -6.50
C GLU A 53 5.35 -9.42 -5.80
N GLU A 54 5.45 -10.50 -6.57
CA GLU A 54 5.59 -11.86 -6.04
C GLU A 54 6.87 -12.00 -5.19
N SER A 55 7.99 -11.44 -5.66
CA SER A 55 9.24 -11.51 -4.89
C SER A 55 9.19 -10.71 -3.59
N ILE A 56 8.52 -9.54 -3.58
CA ILE A 56 8.24 -8.78 -2.36
C ILE A 56 7.38 -9.62 -1.40
N LYS A 57 6.33 -10.28 -1.89
CA LYS A 57 5.48 -11.16 -1.07
C LYS A 57 6.28 -12.32 -0.48
N ARG A 58 7.21 -12.91 -1.25
CA ARG A 58 8.10 -13.98 -0.77
C ARG A 58 9.02 -13.49 0.33
N PHE A 59 9.66 -12.33 0.14
CA PHE A 59 10.45 -11.69 1.20
C PHE A 59 9.63 -11.48 2.47
N SER A 60 8.41 -10.95 2.34
CA SER A 60 7.51 -10.74 3.48
C SER A 60 7.17 -12.03 4.21
N ARG A 61 6.90 -13.12 3.47
CA ARG A 61 6.55 -14.42 4.05
C ARG A 61 7.74 -15.06 4.79
N GLU A 62 8.95 -14.95 4.25
CA GLU A 62 10.14 -15.58 4.84
C GLU A 62 10.72 -14.79 6.01
N THR A 63 10.52 -13.47 6.04
CA THR A 63 11.14 -12.60 7.05
C THR A 63 10.15 -11.99 8.05
N GLY A 64 8.86 -11.97 7.72
CA GLY A 64 7.83 -11.26 8.49
C GLY A 64 7.91 -9.73 8.39
N TYR A 65 8.75 -9.18 7.51
CA TYR A 65 8.88 -7.74 7.29
C TYR A 65 8.15 -7.31 6.02
N HIS A 66 7.38 -6.24 6.13
CA HIS A 66 6.48 -5.82 5.05
C HIS A 66 6.83 -4.43 4.55
N PHE A 67 6.75 -4.27 3.23
CA PHE A 67 6.95 -3.01 2.54
C PHE A 67 5.66 -2.54 1.85
N LYS A 68 5.43 -1.23 1.88
CA LYS A 68 4.35 -0.55 1.14
C LYS A 68 4.92 0.48 0.18
N PRO A 69 4.22 0.78 -0.94
CA PRO A 69 4.64 1.83 -1.84
C PRO A 69 4.51 3.22 -1.18
N LYS A 70 5.47 4.12 -1.43
CA LYS A 70 5.44 5.52 -0.98
C LYS A 70 5.30 6.49 -2.15
N ASN A 71 6.29 6.49 -3.04
CA ASN A 71 6.36 7.37 -4.22
C ASN A 71 6.46 6.51 -5.46
N SER A 72 5.80 6.90 -6.54
CA SER A 72 5.84 6.15 -7.79
C SER A 72 5.86 7.10 -8.97
N HIS A 73 6.65 6.79 -9.99
CA HIS A 73 6.59 7.48 -11.27
C HIS A 73 6.18 6.48 -12.36
N LYS A 74 5.04 6.76 -12.96
CA LYS A 74 4.42 5.91 -13.98
C LYS A 74 4.98 6.19 -15.35
N PHE A 75 4.98 5.17 -16.20
CA PHE A 75 5.08 5.39 -17.62
C PHE A 75 3.84 6.15 -18.12
N VAL A 76 4.01 6.94 -19.18
CA VAL A 76 2.88 7.49 -19.95
C VAL A 76 2.19 6.35 -20.71
N ALA A 77 0.89 6.48 -21.00
CA ALA A 77 0.08 5.38 -21.54
C ALA A 77 0.58 4.87 -22.89
N GLU A 78 1.21 5.72 -23.70
CA GLU A 78 1.74 5.41 -25.03
C GLU A 78 3.09 4.69 -24.97
N ASN A 79 3.69 4.56 -23.79
CA ASN A 79 4.96 3.89 -23.63
C ASN A 79 4.78 2.36 -23.72
N PRO A 80 5.60 1.63 -24.49
CA PRO A 80 5.47 0.18 -24.65
C PRO A 80 5.65 -0.61 -23.34
N TYR A 81 6.24 -0.01 -22.30
CA TYR A 81 6.42 -0.64 -20.99
C TYR A 81 5.28 -0.32 -20.01
N ALA A 82 4.32 0.54 -20.36
CA ALA A 82 3.27 1.00 -19.46
C ALA A 82 2.34 -0.12 -19.00
N GLU A 83 2.04 -1.08 -19.87
CA GLU A 83 1.20 -2.23 -19.53
C GLU A 83 1.96 -3.22 -18.64
N LYS A 84 3.17 -3.62 -19.03
CA LYS A 84 3.93 -4.68 -18.34
C LYS A 84 4.61 -4.25 -17.04
N PHE A 85 5.10 -3.01 -16.98
CA PHE A 85 5.89 -2.51 -15.85
C PHE A 85 5.14 -1.47 -15.04
N VAL A 86 4.22 -0.71 -15.64
CA VAL A 86 3.39 0.36 -15.03
C VAL A 86 4.20 1.58 -14.55
N PHE A 87 5.31 1.35 -13.87
CA PHE A 87 6.19 2.33 -13.26
C PHE A 87 7.56 2.26 -13.90
N TYR A 88 8.20 3.43 -14.11
CA TYR A 88 9.63 3.45 -14.42
C TYR A 88 10.49 3.59 -13.18
N SER A 89 9.91 4.03 -12.05
CA SER A 89 10.55 4.01 -10.74
C SER A 89 9.51 4.00 -9.61
N ARG A 90 9.84 3.35 -8.49
CA ARG A 90 8.97 3.30 -7.31
C ARG A 90 9.78 3.13 -6.04
N LYS A 91 9.39 3.84 -4.98
CA LYS A 91 9.94 3.70 -3.63
C LYS A 91 9.01 2.87 -2.77
N TYR A 92 9.58 1.88 -2.10
CA TYR A 92 8.95 1.07 -1.08
C TYR A 92 9.54 1.42 0.28
N ILE A 93 8.69 1.50 1.30
CA ILE A 93 9.07 1.78 2.70
C ILE A 93 8.43 0.75 3.60
N CYS A 94 9.01 0.51 4.77
CA CYS A 94 8.38 -0.35 5.76
C CYS A 94 6.95 0.12 6.08
N ILE A 95 6.03 -0.82 6.34
CA ILE A 95 4.67 -0.50 6.76
C ILE A 95 4.62 0.36 8.04
N LEU A 96 5.59 0.18 8.93
CA LEU A 96 5.79 0.93 10.18
C LEU A 96 6.67 2.17 10.00
N ALA A 97 6.81 2.67 8.77
CA ALA A 97 7.61 3.86 8.51
C ALA A 97 7.15 5.10 9.29
N PRO A 98 8.07 6.05 9.60
CA PRO A 98 7.77 7.24 10.36
C PRO A 98 6.58 8.01 9.79
N THR A 99 5.77 8.54 10.70
CA THR A 99 4.70 9.49 10.38
C THR A 99 4.94 10.76 11.18
N SER A 100 4.20 11.83 10.87
CA SER A 100 4.31 13.08 11.64
C SER A 100 4.05 12.92 13.15
N LYS A 101 3.42 11.81 13.57
CA LYS A 101 3.05 11.53 14.96
C LYS A 101 3.86 10.42 15.62
N ARG A 102 4.68 9.68 14.88
CA ARG A 102 5.37 8.48 15.37
C ARG A 102 6.76 8.35 14.77
N LEU A 103 7.76 8.17 15.63
CA LEU A 103 9.05 7.58 15.23
C LEU A 103 8.76 6.17 14.68
N GLY A 104 9.38 5.82 13.56
CA GLY A 104 9.06 4.59 12.85
C GLY A 104 10.27 3.98 12.17
N CYS A 105 10.03 2.93 11.40
CA CYS A 105 11.06 2.19 10.69
C CYS A 105 11.54 2.91 9.43
N ASP A 106 12.84 3.16 9.33
CA ASP A 106 13.42 3.81 8.16
C ASP A 106 13.88 2.84 7.08
N ALA A 107 13.57 1.54 7.19
CA ALA A 107 13.83 0.56 6.13
C ALA A 107 13.08 0.92 4.84
N PHE A 108 13.78 0.83 3.71
CA PHE A 108 13.24 1.20 2.40
C PHE A 108 14.03 0.53 1.27
N PHE A 109 13.43 0.50 0.07
CA PHE A 109 14.17 0.27 -1.16
C PHE A 109 13.53 1.01 -2.34
N ASN A 110 14.33 1.28 -3.36
CA ASN A 110 13.88 1.88 -4.61
C ASN A 110 14.08 0.90 -5.77
N ILE A 111 13.08 0.83 -6.64
CA ILE A 111 13.19 0.14 -7.93
C ILE A 111 13.28 1.16 -9.07
N ILE A 112 13.99 0.78 -10.13
CA ILE A 112 14.03 1.51 -11.41
C ILE A 112 13.91 0.51 -12.56
N HIS A 113 13.15 0.88 -13.59
CA HIS A 113 13.10 0.15 -14.85
C HIS A 113 14.33 0.50 -15.71
N HIS A 114 15.10 -0.52 -16.09
CA HIS A 114 16.23 -0.41 -17.00
C HIS A 114 15.79 -0.58 -18.45
N LYS A 115 16.55 0.01 -19.38
CA LYS A 115 16.29 -0.10 -20.84
C LYS A 115 16.30 -1.54 -21.37
N GLU A 116 16.95 -2.45 -20.64
CA GLU A 116 16.97 -3.89 -20.91
C GLU A 116 15.62 -4.58 -20.66
N GLY A 117 14.59 -3.84 -20.21
CA GLY A 117 13.26 -4.39 -19.97
C GLY A 117 13.20 -5.17 -18.65
N VAL A 118 13.79 -4.62 -17.59
CA VAL A 118 13.80 -5.22 -16.25
C VAL A 118 13.71 -4.17 -15.15
N PHE A 119 13.09 -4.51 -14.02
CA PHE A 119 13.28 -3.79 -12.75
C PHE A 119 14.50 -4.30 -12.02
N VAL A 120 15.22 -3.37 -11.38
CA VAL A 120 16.27 -3.68 -10.42
C VAL A 120 16.13 -2.79 -9.19
N VAL A 121 16.62 -3.27 -8.05
CA VAL A 121 16.75 -2.46 -6.84
C VAL A 121 18.01 -1.61 -6.93
N THR A 122 17.89 -0.29 -6.81
CA THR A 122 19.03 0.63 -7.00
C THR A 122 19.59 1.21 -5.72
N SER A 123 18.79 1.28 -4.66
CA SER A 123 19.22 1.81 -3.35
C SER A 123 18.28 1.32 -2.27
N PHE A 124 18.79 0.98 -1.09
CA PHE A 124 18.01 0.40 -0.02
C PHE A 124 18.64 0.63 1.36
N LYS A 125 17.82 0.44 2.38
CA LYS A 125 18.18 0.15 3.77
C LYS A 125 17.30 -1.02 4.19
N ALA A 126 17.89 -2.21 4.35
CA ALA A 126 17.15 -3.45 4.57
C ALA A 126 16.92 -3.75 6.05
N GLU A 127 17.71 -3.14 6.94
CA GLU A 127 17.63 -3.37 8.37
C GLU A 127 16.40 -2.67 8.97
N HIS A 128 15.59 -3.45 9.68
CA HIS A 128 14.46 -2.96 10.43
C HIS A 128 14.83 -2.73 11.91
N ASN A 129 14.24 -1.70 12.51
CA ASN A 129 14.40 -1.35 13.93
C ASN A 129 13.24 -1.88 14.81
N HIS A 130 12.55 -2.91 14.34
CA HIS A 130 11.43 -3.56 15.03
C HIS A 130 11.46 -5.06 14.75
N GLY A 131 10.75 -5.84 15.57
CA GLY A 131 10.56 -7.27 15.33
C GLY A 131 9.67 -7.55 14.11
N PRO A 132 9.71 -8.77 13.56
CA PRO A 132 8.87 -9.18 12.44
C PRO A 132 7.39 -9.19 12.84
N PHE A 133 6.52 -8.92 11.88
CA PHE A 133 5.07 -9.05 12.01
C PHE A 133 4.63 -10.29 11.24
N SER A 134 4.23 -11.33 11.97
CA SER A 134 3.54 -12.47 11.35
C SER A 134 2.12 -12.05 11.03
N VAL A 135 1.81 -11.91 9.73
CA VAL A 135 0.43 -11.97 9.28
C VAL A 135 0.11 -13.46 9.21
N GLU A 136 -0.29 -14.06 10.34
CA GLU A 136 -1.04 -15.32 10.24
C GLU A 136 -2.25 -15.02 9.33
N PRO A 137 -2.57 -15.89 8.35
CA PRO A 137 -3.84 -15.80 7.65
C PRO A 137 -4.93 -15.70 8.72
N PRO A 138 -5.85 -14.73 8.65
CA PRO A 138 -6.89 -14.61 9.65
C PRO A 138 -7.59 -15.97 9.80
N ARG A 139 -7.42 -16.62 10.96
CA ARG A 139 -8.34 -17.69 11.34
C ARG A 139 -9.68 -16.99 11.50
N VAL A 140 -10.53 -17.11 10.50
CA VAL A 140 -11.92 -16.69 10.59
C VAL A 140 -12.57 -17.64 11.59
N GLU A 141 -12.50 -17.30 12.87
CA GLU A 141 -13.46 -17.79 13.86
C GLU A 141 -14.74 -16.96 13.65
N PRO A 142 -15.82 -17.51 13.09
CA PRO A 142 -17.01 -16.74 12.72
C PRO A 142 -17.84 -16.21 13.91
N SER A 143 -17.34 -16.30 15.14
CA SER A 143 -18.17 -16.26 16.34
C SER A 143 -18.25 -14.90 17.04
N ASN A 144 -17.55 -13.86 16.59
CA ASN A 144 -17.54 -12.55 17.28
C ASN A 144 -18.20 -11.39 16.51
N LEU A 145 -18.61 -11.60 15.25
CA LEU A 145 -19.24 -10.54 14.45
C LEU A 145 -20.71 -10.33 14.86
N ASP A 146 -21.44 -11.40 15.13
CA ASP A 146 -22.86 -11.32 15.48
C ASP A 146 -23.09 -10.76 16.89
N HIS A 147 -22.22 -11.07 17.86
CA HIS A 147 -22.33 -10.52 19.21
C HIS A 147 -22.09 -9.01 19.24
N GLN A 148 -21.10 -8.49 18.49
CA GLN A 148 -20.87 -7.05 18.41
C GLN A 148 -22.00 -6.33 17.66
N LEU A 149 -22.52 -6.90 16.57
CA LEU A 149 -23.67 -6.34 15.85
C LEU A 149 -24.95 -6.28 16.71
N THR A 150 -25.11 -7.22 17.64
CA THR A 150 -26.23 -7.26 18.60
C THR A 150 -26.09 -6.20 19.70
N GLU A 151 -24.88 -5.94 20.16
CA GLU A 151 -24.56 -4.85 21.08
C GLU A 151 -24.85 -3.47 20.45
N PHE A 152 -24.55 -3.30 19.16
CA PHE A 152 -24.87 -2.08 18.41
C PHE A 152 -26.36 -1.87 18.17
N ARG A 153 -27.14 -2.93 17.91
CA ARG A 153 -28.61 -2.81 17.79
C ARG A 153 -29.24 -2.31 19.09
N SER A 154 -28.65 -2.64 20.24
CA SER A 154 -29.11 -2.22 21.57
C SER A 154 -28.82 -0.75 21.88
N LEU A 155 -27.90 -0.09 21.15
CA LEU A 155 -27.56 1.33 21.32
C LEU A 155 -28.51 2.28 20.55
N SER A 156 -29.49 1.74 19.82
CA SER A 156 -30.36 2.49 18.90
C SER A 156 -31.52 3.26 19.57
N SER A 157 -31.39 3.69 20.83
CA SER A 157 -32.47 4.43 21.52
C SER A 157 -32.27 5.95 21.58
N SER A 158 -31.17 6.49 21.04
CA SER A 158 -30.98 7.93 20.91
C SER A 158 -30.51 8.31 19.51
N SER A 159 -31.22 9.25 18.88
CA SER A 159 -30.98 9.71 17.50
C SER A 159 -29.51 10.12 17.31
N PRO A 160 -28.72 9.42 16.48
CA PRO A 160 -27.35 9.81 16.24
C PRO A 160 -27.31 11.02 15.30
N THR A 161 -26.69 12.11 15.76
CA THR A 161 -26.30 13.27 14.93
C THR A 161 -25.42 12.82 13.76
N THR A 162 -25.45 13.59 12.66
CA THR A 162 -24.66 13.36 11.43
C THR A 162 -23.16 13.17 11.69
N GLN A 163 -22.63 13.74 12.77
CA GLN A 163 -21.25 13.57 13.21
C GLN A 163 -20.95 12.15 13.73
N ASN A 164 -21.84 11.57 14.55
CA ASN A 164 -21.72 10.18 15.00
C ASN A 164 -21.81 9.19 13.84
N GLN A 165 -22.69 9.46 12.86
CA GLN A 165 -22.81 8.64 11.65
C GLN A 165 -21.52 8.67 10.80
N THR A 166 -20.89 9.85 10.68
CA THR A 166 -19.65 10.03 9.94
C THR A 166 -18.49 9.30 10.61
N GLU A 167 -18.38 9.39 11.94
CA GLU A 167 -17.37 8.66 12.70
C GLU A 167 -17.52 7.13 12.57
N ILE A 168 -18.76 6.63 12.61
CA ILE A 168 -19.07 5.21 12.40
C ILE A 168 -18.64 4.75 11.00
N LEU A 169 -19.00 5.49 9.95
CA LEU A 169 -18.60 5.16 8.58
C LEU A 169 -17.08 5.21 8.39
N CYS A 170 -16.40 6.17 9.02
CA CYS A 170 -14.94 6.26 9.00
C CYS A 170 -14.28 5.09 9.72
N VAL A 171 -14.81 4.62 10.84
CA VAL A 171 -14.29 3.43 11.55
C VAL A 171 -14.53 2.16 10.73
N LEU A 172 -15.71 2.00 10.14
CA LEU A 172 -16.04 0.85 9.28
C LEU A 172 -15.16 0.81 8.02
N PHE A 173 -14.99 1.95 7.35
CA PHE A 173 -14.09 2.07 6.22
C PHE A 173 -12.65 1.72 6.63
N LYS A 174 -12.15 2.29 7.72
CA LYS A 174 -10.81 1.97 8.24
C LYS A 174 -10.67 0.50 8.58
N ARG A 175 -11.71 -0.16 9.08
CA ARG A 175 -11.69 -1.60 9.44
C ARG A 175 -11.70 -2.50 8.21
N ILE A 176 -12.58 -2.23 7.24
CA ILE A 176 -12.68 -2.98 5.97
C ILE A 176 -11.43 -2.80 5.12
N MET A 177 -10.84 -1.62 5.17
CA MET A 177 -9.63 -1.27 4.40
C MET A 177 -8.33 -1.49 5.20
N ASN A 178 -8.40 -1.89 6.48
CA ASN A 178 -7.23 -1.97 7.37
C ASN A 178 -6.23 -3.05 6.93
N ASP A 179 -6.69 -4.05 6.17
CA ASP A 179 -5.83 -5.10 5.66
C ASP A 179 -4.83 -4.54 4.64
N GLY A 180 -5.13 -3.39 4.00
CA GLY A 180 -4.19 -2.49 3.31
C GLY A 180 -3.35 -3.06 2.17
N ILE A 181 -3.37 -4.37 1.99
CA ILE A 181 -2.65 -5.18 1.02
C ILE A 181 -3.73 -6.01 0.36
N PHE A 182 -4.15 -5.55 -0.81
CA PHE A 182 -5.08 -6.30 -1.66
C PHE A 182 -4.24 -7.08 -2.66
N ASP A 183 -4.45 -8.38 -2.74
CA ASP A 183 -3.62 -9.26 -3.57
C ASP A 183 -3.85 -9.05 -5.07
N SER A 184 -4.89 -8.30 -5.44
CA SER A 184 -5.23 -7.92 -6.81
C SER A 184 -6.19 -6.72 -6.86
N TYR A 185 -6.34 -6.11 -8.04
CA TYR A 185 -7.36 -5.09 -8.29
C TYR A 185 -8.78 -5.61 -8.05
N THR A 186 -9.04 -6.88 -8.37
CA THR A 186 -10.32 -7.54 -8.12
C THR A 186 -10.63 -7.68 -6.63
N ASP A 187 -9.62 -7.95 -5.81
CA ASP A 187 -9.75 -8.06 -4.36
C ASP A 187 -10.06 -6.70 -3.71
N LEU A 188 -9.35 -5.65 -4.16
CA LEU A 188 -9.68 -4.27 -3.78
C LEU A 188 -11.13 -3.90 -4.15
N LEU A 189 -11.58 -4.21 -5.37
CA LEU A 189 -12.95 -3.93 -5.80
C LEU A 189 -14.00 -4.72 -5.01
N ALA A 190 -13.70 -5.96 -4.63
CA ALA A 190 -14.60 -6.75 -3.79
C ALA A 190 -14.78 -6.11 -2.40
N LYS A 191 -13.69 -5.63 -1.80
CA LYS A 191 -13.70 -4.95 -0.50
C LYS A 191 -14.38 -3.58 -0.54
N VAL A 192 -14.23 -2.84 -1.64
CA VAL A 192 -14.99 -1.61 -1.89
C VAL A 192 -16.50 -1.90 -2.01
N LYS A 193 -16.89 -2.95 -2.74
CA LYS A 193 -18.30 -3.37 -2.83
C LYS A 193 -18.88 -3.80 -1.48
N GLU A 194 -18.10 -4.49 -0.66
CA GLU A 194 -18.47 -4.87 0.71
C GLU A 194 -18.80 -3.62 1.55
N TYR A 195 -17.92 -2.60 1.49
CA TYR A 195 -18.16 -1.31 2.15
C TYR A 195 -19.42 -0.60 1.61
N GLU A 196 -19.63 -0.58 0.29
CA GLU A 196 -20.81 0.02 -0.31
C GLU A 196 -22.12 -0.66 0.14
N GLN A 197 -22.11 -2.00 0.27
CA GLN A 197 -23.28 -2.75 0.73
C GLN A 197 -23.57 -2.47 2.22
N VAL A 198 -22.55 -2.45 3.07
CA VAL A 198 -22.69 -2.10 4.49
C VAL A 198 -23.22 -0.66 4.63
N ASN A 199 -22.71 0.27 3.83
CA ASN A 199 -23.17 1.66 3.81
C ASN A 199 -24.65 1.77 3.36
N LYS A 200 -25.06 1.04 2.32
CA LYS A 200 -26.46 0.97 1.88
C LYS A 200 -27.38 0.41 2.97
N ASN A 201 -26.93 -0.63 3.69
CA ASN A 201 -27.69 -1.23 4.78
C ASN A 201 -27.87 -0.25 5.95
N ILE A 202 -26.81 0.49 6.33
CA ILE A 202 -26.87 1.51 7.38
C ILE A 202 -27.82 2.65 6.95
N LYS A 203 -27.71 3.15 5.72
CA LYS A 203 -28.62 4.18 5.20
C LYS A 203 -30.08 3.70 5.18
N SER A 204 -30.33 2.46 4.78
CA SER A 204 -31.68 1.85 4.80
C SER A 204 -32.25 1.73 6.21
N PHE A 205 -31.43 1.35 7.19
CA PHE A 205 -31.83 1.24 8.60
C PHE A 205 -32.17 2.62 9.19
N LEU A 206 -31.40 3.66 8.84
CA LEU A 206 -31.63 5.04 9.27
C LEU A 206 -32.86 5.68 8.62
N LEU A 207 -33.17 5.35 7.36
CA LEU A 207 -34.39 5.79 6.68
C LEU A 207 -35.64 5.11 7.24
N LYS A 208 -35.58 3.81 7.56
CA LYS A 208 -36.69 3.08 8.20
C LYS A 208 -36.98 3.54 9.64
N GLY A 209 -35.98 4.09 10.34
CA GLY A 209 -36.17 4.71 11.66
C GLY A 209 -36.96 6.02 11.64
N PHE A 210 -37.14 6.65 10.47
CA PHE A 210 -37.94 7.86 10.30
C PHE A 210 -39.42 7.59 10.00
N GLU A 211 -39.79 6.40 9.51
CA GLU A 211 -41.17 6.07 9.14
C GLU A 211 -42.02 5.53 10.32
N HIS A 212 -41.45 5.35 11.51
CA HIS A 212 -42.20 4.94 12.72
C HIS A 212 -42.40 6.08 13.74
N LYS A 213 -42.19 7.33 13.33
CA LYS A 213 -42.61 8.52 14.07
C LYS A 213 -43.35 9.49 13.13
N VAL A 214 -44.52 9.07 12.67
CA VAL A 214 -45.62 9.98 12.28
C VAL A 214 -46.87 9.47 12.98
#